data_AF-A0A3D0PFP2-F1
#
_entry.id   AF-A0A3D0PFP2-F1
#
_cell.length_a   1.000
_cell.length_b   1.000
_cell.length_c   1.000
_cell.angle_alpha   90.00
_cell.angle_beta   90.00
_cell.angle_gamma   90.00
#
_symmetry.space_group_name_H-M   'P 1'
#
loop_
_entity.id
_entity.type
_entity.pdbx_description
1 polymer ?
#
loop_
_entity_poly.entity_id
_entity_poly.type
_entity_poly.pdbx_seq_one_letter_code
_entity_poly.pdbx_strand_id
1 'polypeptide(L)' 'MNPRVWEASGHVAGFTDPLVECKKCRKRFRADHLMENTGQKEKCQEEGCGGALTEPRNFNLMFQTHIGPTEEKG' A
#
# COMPACT_ATOMS: atom_id res chain seq x y z
N MET A 1 7.52 -10.30 19.52
CA MET A 1 6.82 -11.05 18.46
C MET A 1 7.85 -11.75 17.58
N ASN A 2 7.63 -13.00 17.15
CA ASN A 2 8.59 -13.74 16.31
C ASN A 2 8.19 -13.60 14.81
N PRO A 3 9.09 -13.14 13.92
CA PRO A 3 8.80 -12.93 12.50
C PRO A 3 8.31 -14.19 11.78
N ARG A 4 8.79 -15.38 12.18
CA ARG A 4 8.43 -16.67 11.57
C ARG A 4 6.96 -17.01 11.74
N VAL A 5 6.29 -16.47 12.76
CA VAL A 5 4.84 -16.67 12.97
C VAL A 5 4.02 -15.91 11.92
N TRP A 6 4.48 -14.74 11.48
CA TRP A 6 3.81 -13.93 10.45
C TRP A 6 4.02 -14.49 9.05
N GLU A 7 5.18 -15.10 8.82
CA GLU A 7 5.48 -15.84 7.58
C GLU A 7 4.65 -17.14 7.51
N ALA A 8 4.63 -17.93 8.59
CA ALA A 8 3.88 -19.19 8.63
C ALA A 8 2.36 -18.99 8.57
N SER A 9 1.85 -17.87 9.09
CA SER A 9 0.43 -17.49 8.98
C SER A 9 0.08 -16.84 7.65
N GLY A 10 1.07 -16.59 6.77
CA GLY A 10 0.84 -16.00 5.45
C GLY A 10 0.52 -14.50 5.47
N HIS A 11 0.53 -13.83 6.63
CA HIS A 11 0.27 -12.39 6.73
C HIS A 11 1.32 -11.57 5.94
N VAL A 12 2.58 -12.03 5.89
CA VAL A 12 3.64 -11.33 5.12
C VAL A 12 3.38 -11.33 3.62
N ALA A 13 2.71 -12.36 3.09
CA ALA A 13 2.43 -12.50 1.66
C ALA A 13 1.02 -12.02 1.28
N GLY A 14 0.05 -12.15 2.19
CA GLY A 14 -1.36 -11.87 1.92
C GLY A 14 -1.86 -10.51 2.41
N PHE A 15 -1.14 -9.83 3.29
CA PHE A 15 -1.56 -8.55 3.86
C PHE A 15 -1.07 -7.35 3.03
N THR A 16 -1.34 -7.43 1.71
CA THR A 16 -1.01 -6.37 0.76
C THR A 16 -2.27 -5.72 0.21
N ASP A 17 -2.29 -4.39 0.17
CA ASP A 17 -3.36 -3.60 -0.46
C ASP A 17 -2.80 -2.94 -1.73
N PRO A 18 -3.54 -2.94 -2.85
CA PRO A 18 -3.11 -2.27 -4.07
C PRO A 18 -3.25 -0.75 -3.91
N LEU A 19 -2.14 -0.04 -3.77
CA LEU A 19 -2.11 1.42 -3.71
C LEU A 19 -1.74 2.04 -5.06
N VAL A 20 -2.36 3.16 -5.39
CA VAL A 20 -2.06 4.00 -6.55
C VAL A 20 -1.61 5.39 -6.09
N GLU A 21 -0.68 6.00 -6.82
CA GLU A 21 -0.18 7.34 -6.54
C GLU A 21 -0.62 8.30 -7.65
N CYS A 22 -1.04 9.50 -7.30
CA CYS A 22 -1.29 10.55 -8.28
C CYS A 22 0.02 11.27 -8.64
N LYS A 23 0.37 11.32 -9.93
CA LYS A 23 1.60 11.99 -10.40
C LYS A 23 1.63 13.51 -10.14
N LYS A 24 0.48 14.15 -9.93
CA LYS A 24 0.38 15.61 -9.67
C LYS A 24 0.46 15.96 -8.18
N CYS A 25 -0.39 15.37 -7.34
CA CYS A 25 -0.42 15.68 -5.91
C CYS A 25 0.46 14.76 -5.04
N ARG A 26 1.03 13.69 -5.61
CA ARG A 26 1.82 12.65 -4.91
C ARG A 26 1.08 12.00 -3.73
N LYS A 27 -0.24 12.16 -3.67
CA LYS A 27 -1.08 11.46 -2.70
C LYS A 27 -1.28 10.03 -3.14
N ARG A 28 -1.34 9.16 -2.14
CA ARG A 28 -1.51 7.72 -2.29
C ARG A 28 -2.93 7.37 -1.90
N PHE A 29 -3.59 6.61 -2.76
CA PHE A 29 -4.96 6.19 -2.58
C PHE A 29 -5.03 4.67 -2.72
N ARG A 30 -5.96 4.04 -2.00
CA ARG A 30 -6.24 2.60 -2.18
C ARG A 30 -7.00 2.41 -3.48
N ALA A 31 -6.54 1.50 -4.33
CA ALA A 31 -7.14 1.26 -5.63
C ALA A 31 -8.59 0.75 -5.51
N ASP A 32 -8.90 -0.04 -4.48
CA ASP A 32 -10.23 -0.58 -4.23
C ASP A 32 -11.27 0.52 -4.01
N HIS A 33 -10.94 1.53 -3.20
CA HIS A 33 -11.82 2.68 -2.97
C HIS A 33 -12.10 3.52 -4.22
N LEU A 34 -11.12 3.62 -5.12
CA LEU A 34 -11.28 4.36 -6.38
C LEU A 34 -12.18 3.61 -7.37
N MET A 35 -12.11 2.28 -7.37
CA MET A 35 -13.00 1.44 -8.17
C MET A 35 -14.44 1.52 -7.68
N GLU A 36 -14.68 1.45 -6.36
CA GLU A 36 -16.02 1.48 -5.78
C GLU A 36 -16.73 2.82 -5.94
N ASN A 37 -16.03 3.95 -5.76
CA ASN A 37 -16.67 5.27 -5.73
C ASN A 37 -16.91 5.91 -7.10
N THR A 38 -16.13 5.57 -8.13
CA THR A 38 -16.07 6.38 -9.35
C THR A 38 -16.11 5.58 -10.66
N GLY A 39 -15.92 4.26 -10.61
CA GLY A 39 -15.83 3.42 -11.82
C GLY A 39 -14.69 3.81 -12.78
N GLN A 40 -13.86 4.79 -12.43
CA GLN A 40 -12.79 5.35 -13.24
C GLN A 40 -11.44 5.10 -12.54
N LYS A 41 -10.62 4.23 -13.12
CA LYS A 41 -9.30 3.86 -12.60
C LYS A 41 -8.23 4.95 -12.78
N GLU A 42 -8.55 6.02 -13.51
CA GLU A 42 -7.52 6.83 -14.18
C GLU A 42 -7.42 8.28 -13.68
N LYS A 43 -8.37 8.75 -12.87
CA LYS A 43 -8.39 10.12 -12.36
C LYS A 43 -8.29 10.18 -10.84
N CYS A 44 -7.42 11.05 -10.35
CA CYS A 44 -7.34 11.36 -8.93
C CYS A 44 -8.62 12.09 -8.47
N GLN A 45 -9.24 11.59 -7.40
CA GLN A 45 -10.47 12.13 -6.80
C GLN A 45 -10.26 13.41 -5.99
N GLU A 46 -9.05 13.97 -5.96
CA GLU A 46 -8.81 15.21 -5.24
C GLU A 46 -9.35 16.41 -6.02
N GLU A 47 -10.19 17.21 -5.34
CA GLU A 47 -10.74 18.48 -5.82
C GLU A 47 -9.61 19.40 -6.31
N GLY A 48 -9.50 19.58 -7.64
CA GLY A 48 -8.47 20.40 -8.29
C GLY A 48 -7.27 19.61 -8.85
N CYS A 49 -7.18 18.31 -8.59
CA CYS A 49 -6.08 17.47 -9.05
C CYS A 49 -6.56 16.43 -10.08
N GLY A 50 -6.84 16.86 -11.31
CA GLY A 50 -7.10 15.97 -12.45
C GLY A 50 -5.85 15.25 -12.98
N GLY A 51 -4.98 14.76 -12.10
CA GLY A 51 -3.76 14.05 -12.46
C GLY A 51 -4.01 12.58 -12.79
N ALA A 52 -3.18 12.02 -13.68
CA ALA A 52 -3.18 10.59 -13.97
C ALA A 52 -2.63 9.79 -12.77
N LEU A 53 -3.30 8.68 -12.46
CA LEU A 53 -2.87 7.70 -11.46
C LEU A 53 -1.78 6.79 -12.03
N THR A 54 -0.84 6.38 -11.19
CA THR A 54 0.15 5.35 -11.54
C THR A 54 -0.46 3.95 -11.50
N GLU A 55 0.27 2.96 -12.02
CA GLU A 55 -0.12 1.56 -11.88
C GLU A 55 -0.26 1.15 -10.41
N PRO A 56 -1.25 0.29 -10.09
CA PRO A 56 -1.46 -0.20 -8.74
C PRO A 56 -0.26 -1.05 -8.30
N ARG A 57 0.30 -0.70 -7.15
CA ARG A 57 1.40 -1.42 -6.51
C ARG A 57 0.92 -2.02 -5.19
N ASN A 58 1.20 -3.29 -4.98
CA ASN A 58 0.91 -3.96 -3.73
C ASN A 58 1.81 -3.41 -2.63
N PHE A 59 1.22 -2.83 -1.60
CA PHE A 59 1.93 -2.34 -0.43
C PHE A 59 1.57 -3.19 0.77
N ASN A 60 2.58 -3.68 1.49
CA ASN A 60 2.37 -4.41 2.74
C ASN A 60 1.91 -3.44 3.83
N LEU A 61 0.76 -3.72 4.42
CA LEU A 61 0.17 -2.88 5.48
C LEU A 61 0.79 -3.15 6.86
N MET A 62 1.67 -4.15 6.99
CA MET A 62 2.40 -4.41 8.23
C MET A 62 3.57 -3.44 8.40
N PHE A 63 3.65 -2.80 9.56
CA PHE A 63 4.83 -2.03 9.95
C PHE A 63 6.01 -2.98 10.20
N GLN A 64 7.10 -2.76 9.48
CA GLN A 64 8.37 -3.39 9.82
C GLN A 64 8.91 -2.69 11.08
N THR A 65 8.96 -3.42 12.18
CA THR A 65 9.54 -2.94 13.45
C THR A 65 10.69 -3.85 13.82
N HIS A 66 11.81 -3.25 14.18
CA HIS A 66 12.99 -3.98 14.64
C HIS A 66 13.01 -3.96 16.17
N ILE A 67 12.98 -5.13 16.80
CA ILE A 67 12.99 -5.26 18.26
C ILE A 67 14.38 -5.74 18.68
N GLY A 68 15.22 -4.82 19.14
CA GLY A 68 16.56 -5.13 19.65
C GLY A 68 17.53 -3.95 19.51
N PRO A 69 18.63 -3.93 20.27
CA PRO A 69 19.65 -2.88 20.19
C PRO A 69 20.55 -2.98 18.95
N THR A 70 20.51 -4.09 18.20
CA THR A 70 21.33 -4.32 17.01
C THR A 70 20.50 -4.95 15.88
N GLU A 71 20.71 -4.51 14.63
CA GLU A 71 20.17 -5.15 13.43
C GLU A 71 20.87 -6.49 13.18
N GLU A 72 20.46 -7.53 13.89
CA GLU A 72 20.80 -8.91 13.50
C GLU A 72 19.80 -9.37 12.44
N LYS A 73 20.20 -9.21 11.17
CA LYS A 73 19.56 -9.85 10.01
C LYS A 73 19.72 -11.36 10.17
N GLY A 74 18.66 -12.02 10.65
CA GLY A 74 18.50 -13.48 10.65
C GLY A 74 17.81 -13.97 9.39
#